data_AF-A0A443I2F6-F1
#
_entry.id   AF-A0A443I2F6-F1
#
_cell.length_a   1.000
_cell.length_b   1.000
_cell.length_c   1.000
_cell.angle_alpha   90.00
_cell.angle_beta   90.00
_cell.angle_gamma   90.00
#
_symmetry.space_group_name_H-M   'P 1'
#
loop_
_entity.id
_entity.type
_entity.pdbx_description
1 polymer ?
#
loop_
_entity_poly.entity_id
_entity_poly.type
_entity_poly.pdbx_seq_one_letter_code
_entity_poly.pdbx_strand_id
1 'polypeptide(L)'
;MSARVKGFFGTLRGHEIKNHRDDREKTCDSLFQMLQSVYDLGESTVYITHEQAKSLRIRVEDMALVDNDDGYTLRPSEEFFRPLSIEALNACPLDENDKGAKRLSELVRGWSGMVSFLEENYSTLYGELGSKLLQLANARRRVGTGENATSTTLLRMNKWRKNLGIIPDIINPYYQDMLKDNISATQRFFIEASCYSAYRREDEPHVSIILSCFYQGKEDISHAEVSTILAAMVTQLEHDKLESHSITPVLLISFMNFQGRILQAYATNDGLVIQKSKLCSFRTQEEFEKSMSLFLRWIASERVGDTYKQVRLDPF
;
A
#
# COMPACT_ATOMS: atom_id res chain seq x y z
N MET A 1 10.72 16.89 -50.23
CA MET A 1 10.32 16.83 -48.80
C MET A 1 11.38 16.05 -48.03
N SER A 2 11.63 16.37 -46.76
CA SER A 2 12.47 15.62 -45.80
C SER A 2 13.92 16.09 -45.57
N ALA A 3 14.04 17.17 -44.80
CA ALA A 3 15.20 17.49 -43.94
C ALA A 3 14.74 18.31 -42.72
N ARG A 4 13.64 19.06 -42.86
CA ARG A 4 12.97 19.80 -41.77
C ARG A 4 12.20 18.95 -40.75
N VAL A 5 11.96 17.68 -41.02
CA VAL A 5 11.12 16.83 -40.14
C VAL A 5 11.95 16.15 -39.04
N LYS A 6 13.22 15.78 -39.30
CA LYS A 6 14.09 15.14 -38.28
C LYS A 6 14.58 16.11 -37.18
N GLY A 7 14.78 17.39 -37.51
CA GLY A 7 15.14 18.41 -36.52
C GLY A 7 13.97 18.78 -35.59
N PHE A 8 12.75 18.78 -36.13
CA PHE A 8 11.55 19.10 -35.35
C PHE A 8 11.23 18.02 -34.31
N PHE A 9 11.38 16.73 -34.66
CA PHE A 9 11.20 15.62 -33.71
C PHE A 9 12.29 15.56 -32.64
N GLY A 10 13.53 15.96 -32.94
CA GLY A 10 14.60 16.04 -31.93
C GLY A 10 14.35 17.15 -30.90
N THR A 11 13.88 18.32 -31.35
CA THR A 11 13.54 19.45 -30.47
C THR A 11 12.23 19.23 -29.71
N LEU A 12 11.20 18.65 -30.34
CA LEU A 12 9.95 18.26 -29.69
C LEU A 12 10.20 17.20 -28.62
N ARG A 13 10.94 16.13 -28.94
CA ARG A 13 11.27 15.09 -27.97
C ARG A 13 12.12 15.62 -26.82
N GLY A 14 13.06 16.53 -27.10
CA GLY A 14 13.80 17.23 -26.05
C GLY A 14 12.93 18.14 -25.18
N HIS A 15 11.93 18.81 -25.77
CA HIS A 15 10.97 19.64 -25.05
C HIS A 15 9.98 18.80 -24.23
N GLU A 16 9.48 17.69 -24.77
CA GLU A 16 8.59 16.74 -24.08
C GLU A 16 9.29 16.06 -22.91
N ILE A 17 10.55 15.60 -23.08
CA ILE A 17 11.34 15.03 -21.98
C ILE A 17 11.58 16.06 -20.88
N LYS A 18 11.90 17.31 -21.26
CA LYS A 18 12.07 18.39 -20.30
C LYS A 18 10.77 18.71 -19.56
N ASN A 19 9.66 18.85 -20.27
CA ASN A 19 8.35 19.14 -19.67
C ASN A 19 7.88 18.01 -18.75
N HIS A 20 8.12 16.75 -19.12
CA HIS A 20 7.81 15.60 -18.26
C HIS A 20 8.60 15.65 -16.95
N ARG A 21 9.91 15.93 -17.02
CA ARG A 21 10.75 16.08 -15.83
C ARG A 21 10.29 17.24 -14.96
N ASP A 22 10.05 18.41 -15.57
CA ASP A 22 9.60 19.61 -14.86
C ASP A 22 8.26 19.38 -14.15
N ASP A 23 7.32 18.67 -14.78
CA ASP A 23 6.01 18.35 -14.19
C ASP A 23 6.11 17.30 -13.07
N ARG A 24 7.01 16.34 -13.22
CA ARG A 24 7.32 15.34 -12.19
C ARG A 24 7.95 15.98 -10.96
N GLU A 25 8.91 16.90 -11.14
CA GLU A 25 9.53 17.66 -10.06
C GLU A 25 8.47 18.51 -9.31
N LYS A 26 7.60 19.23 -10.03
CA LYS A 26 6.49 19.99 -9.41
C LYS A 26 5.52 19.11 -8.63
N THR A 27 5.21 17.93 -9.17
CA THR A 27 4.34 16.96 -8.49
C THR A 27 5.00 16.46 -7.22
N CYS A 28 6.31 16.17 -7.25
CA CYS A 28 7.09 15.78 -6.08
C CYS A 28 7.07 16.87 -5.00
N ASP A 29 7.36 18.12 -5.38
CA ASP A 29 7.35 19.27 -4.47
C ASP A 29 5.97 19.49 -3.85
N SER A 30 4.91 19.37 -4.64
CA SER A 30 3.54 19.53 -4.15
C SER A 30 3.13 18.44 -3.17
N LEU A 31 3.49 17.18 -3.43
CA LEU A 31 3.25 16.08 -2.48
C LEU A 31 4.09 16.24 -1.21
N PHE A 32 5.30 16.77 -1.31
CA PHE A 32 6.11 17.08 -0.14
C PHE A 32 5.50 18.21 0.69
N GLN A 33 4.98 19.27 0.07
CA GLN A 33 4.23 20.33 0.77
C GLN A 33 2.96 19.78 1.44
N MET A 34 2.25 18.83 0.80
CA MET A 34 1.14 18.12 1.45
C MET A 34 1.64 17.37 2.69
N LEU A 35 2.76 16.65 2.59
CA LEU A 35 3.33 15.90 3.71
C LEU A 35 3.67 16.82 4.89
N GLN A 36 4.33 17.95 4.62
CA GLN A 36 4.63 18.97 5.63
C GLN A 36 3.35 19.53 6.25
N SER A 37 2.36 19.87 5.43
CA SER A 37 1.09 20.40 5.93
C SER A 37 0.33 19.39 6.80
N VAL A 38 0.35 18.10 6.43
CA VAL A 38 -0.22 17.01 7.25
C VAL A 38 0.56 16.87 8.55
N TYR A 39 1.89 16.90 8.49
CA TYR A 39 2.76 16.88 9.67
C TYR A 39 2.43 18.04 10.64
N ASP A 40 2.23 19.24 10.10
CA ASP A 40 1.92 20.46 10.87
C ASP A 40 0.51 20.50 11.48
N LEU A 41 -0.41 19.59 11.09
CA LEU A 41 -1.72 19.45 11.77
C LEU A 41 -1.58 19.02 13.24
N GLY A 42 -0.39 18.59 13.66
CA GLY A 42 -0.01 18.37 15.04
C GLY A 42 -0.47 17.02 15.62
N GLU A 43 0.23 16.60 16.68
CA GLU A 43 0.09 15.26 17.27
C GLU A 43 -1.32 14.96 17.82
N SER A 44 -2.15 15.96 18.13
CA SER A 44 -3.50 15.71 18.67
C SER A 44 -4.47 15.11 17.64
N THR A 45 -4.16 15.26 16.36
CA THR A 45 -5.08 14.94 15.26
C THR A 45 -4.82 13.53 14.73
N VAL A 46 -5.38 12.51 15.38
CA VAL A 46 -5.25 11.11 14.91
C VAL A 46 -5.94 10.90 13.55
N TYR A 47 -7.06 11.58 13.33
CA TYR A 47 -7.89 11.48 12.14
C TYR A 47 -8.03 12.83 11.45
N ILE A 48 -7.91 12.81 10.13
CA ILE A 48 -8.07 13.97 9.26
C ILE A 48 -9.51 14.01 8.78
N THR A 49 -10.20 15.11 9.09
CA THR A 49 -11.57 15.35 8.66
C THR A 49 -11.65 15.57 7.14
N HIS A 50 -12.84 15.39 6.56
CA HIS A 50 -13.06 15.67 5.13
C HIS A 50 -12.64 17.09 4.73
N GLU A 51 -12.96 18.10 5.54
CA GLU A 51 -12.60 19.50 5.25
C GLU A 51 -11.08 19.72 5.30
N GLN A 52 -10.39 19.12 6.27
CA GLN A 52 -8.91 19.17 6.32
C GLN A 52 -8.30 18.49 5.10
N ALA A 53 -8.74 17.27 4.75
CA ALA A 53 -8.28 16.56 3.57
C ALA A 53 -8.49 17.40 2.29
N LYS A 54 -9.69 17.98 2.14
CA LYS A 54 -10.02 18.85 1.00
C LYS A 54 -9.14 20.11 0.94
N SER A 55 -8.85 20.75 2.08
CA SER A 55 -7.97 21.91 2.14
C SER A 55 -6.54 21.61 1.68
N LEU A 56 -6.12 20.34 1.82
CA LEU A 56 -4.83 19.82 1.38
C LEU A 56 -4.87 19.22 -0.04
N ARG A 57 -5.97 19.39 -0.77
CA ARG A 57 -6.24 18.75 -2.08
C ARG A 57 -6.13 17.22 -2.04
N ILE A 58 -6.54 16.61 -0.93
CA ILE A 58 -6.66 15.16 -0.76
C ILE A 58 -8.13 14.77 -0.94
N ARG A 59 -8.43 14.02 -2.00
CA ARG A 59 -9.73 13.42 -2.24
C ARG A 59 -9.77 12.02 -1.63
N VAL A 60 -10.57 11.86 -0.58
CA VAL A 60 -10.82 10.55 0.03
C VAL A 60 -12.11 9.98 -0.54
N GLU A 61 -12.00 8.84 -1.20
CA GLU A 61 -13.09 8.18 -1.92
C GLU A 61 -13.35 6.79 -1.35
N ASP A 62 -14.60 6.35 -1.40
CA ASP A 62 -14.92 4.97 -1.03
C ASP A 62 -14.50 4.01 -2.16
N MET A 63 -13.69 3.04 -1.78
CA MET A 63 -13.34 1.91 -2.63
C MET A 63 -14.53 0.95 -2.65
N ALA A 64 -15.28 0.95 -3.75
CA ALA A 64 -16.39 0.04 -3.96
C ALA A 64 -15.87 -1.39 -4.14
N LEU A 65 -15.72 -2.10 -3.03
CA LEU A 65 -15.49 -3.54 -3.01
C LEU A 65 -16.85 -4.24 -3.22
N VAL A 66 -17.06 -4.84 -4.38
CA VAL A 66 -18.28 -5.58 -4.70
C VAL A 66 -18.22 -6.95 -4.02
N ASP A 67 -18.99 -7.15 -2.95
CA ASP A 67 -19.17 -8.43 -2.25
C ASP A 67 -20.02 -9.36 -3.13
N ASN A 68 -19.38 -10.29 -3.83
CA ASN A 68 -20.05 -11.46 -4.39
C ASN A 68 -19.85 -12.64 -3.44
N ASP A 69 -20.66 -13.70 -3.53
CA ASP A 69 -20.47 -14.93 -2.75
C ASP A 69 -19.05 -15.54 -2.92
N ASP A 70 -18.31 -15.11 -3.95
CA ASP A 70 -16.91 -15.44 -4.28
C ASP A 70 -15.86 -14.33 -3.93
N GLY A 71 -16.27 -13.31 -3.15
CA GLY A 71 -15.42 -12.25 -2.61
C GLY A 71 -15.51 -10.90 -3.34
N TYR A 72 -14.47 -10.06 -3.16
CA TYR A 72 -14.50 -8.64 -3.52
C TYR A 72 -13.96 -8.33 -4.93
N THR A 73 -14.67 -7.53 -5.74
CA THR A 73 -14.21 -6.99 -7.05
C THR A 73 -14.32 -5.46 -7.10
N LEU A 74 -13.49 -4.79 -7.92
CA LEU A 74 -13.48 -3.33 -8.06
C LEU A 74 -14.36 -2.85 -9.22
N ARG A 75 -14.75 -1.57 -9.18
CA ARG A 75 -15.27 -0.88 -10.38
C ARG A 75 -14.10 -0.44 -11.26
N PRO A 76 -14.14 -0.72 -12.58
CA PRO A 76 -13.05 -0.40 -13.50
C PRO A 76 -13.04 1.08 -13.87
N SER A 77 -12.44 1.91 -13.03
CA SER A 77 -11.78 3.15 -13.46
C SER A 77 -10.71 3.55 -12.44
N GLU A 78 -9.47 3.73 -12.93
CA GLU A 78 -8.28 4.19 -12.18
C GLU A 78 -7.72 3.17 -11.16
N GLU A 79 -7.66 1.90 -11.56
CA GLU A 79 -6.98 0.84 -10.80
C GLU A 79 -5.46 0.88 -11.04
N PHE A 80 -4.68 0.93 -9.95
CA PHE A 80 -3.24 0.69 -9.97
C PHE A 80 -2.85 -0.65 -9.33
N PHE A 81 -3.76 -1.24 -8.55
CA PHE A 81 -3.61 -2.55 -7.94
C PHE A 81 -4.84 -3.39 -8.23
N ARG A 82 -4.65 -4.52 -8.92
CA ARG A 82 -5.71 -5.49 -9.14
C ARG A 82 -5.53 -6.65 -8.16
N PRO A 83 -6.46 -6.86 -7.21
CA PRO A 83 -6.33 -7.96 -6.26
C PRO A 83 -6.34 -9.29 -7.01
N LEU A 84 -5.63 -10.29 -6.47
CA LEU A 84 -5.75 -11.67 -6.95
C LEU A 84 -7.21 -12.10 -6.98
N SER A 85 -7.56 -13.03 -7.87
CA SER A 85 -8.84 -13.72 -7.78
C SER A 85 -8.86 -14.68 -6.59
N ILE A 86 -10.05 -15.06 -6.11
CA ILE A 86 -10.15 -16.05 -5.02
C ILE A 86 -9.67 -17.43 -5.48
N GLU A 87 -9.92 -17.76 -6.75
CA GLU A 87 -9.47 -19.00 -7.39
C GLU A 87 -7.95 -19.05 -7.44
N ALA A 88 -7.29 -17.94 -7.79
CA ALA A 88 -5.84 -17.85 -7.82
C ALA A 88 -5.23 -18.02 -6.42
N LEU A 89 -5.86 -17.46 -5.38
CA LEU A 89 -5.41 -17.66 -4.00
C LEU A 89 -5.59 -19.11 -3.56
N ASN A 90 -6.74 -19.72 -3.86
CA ASN A 90 -7.07 -21.10 -3.47
C ASN A 90 -6.26 -22.14 -4.23
N ALA A 91 -5.87 -21.85 -5.48
CA ALA A 91 -5.03 -22.72 -6.29
C ALA A 91 -3.60 -22.86 -5.73
N CYS A 92 -3.20 -22.02 -4.78
CA CYS A 92 -1.87 -22.04 -4.17
C CYS A 92 -1.97 -22.11 -2.64
N PRO A 93 -2.41 -23.25 -2.08
CA PRO A 93 -2.58 -23.42 -0.63
C PRO A 93 -1.22 -23.39 0.09
N LEU A 94 -1.26 -23.17 1.41
CA LEU A 94 -0.09 -23.33 2.26
C LEU A 94 0.47 -24.77 2.16
N ASP A 95 1.79 -24.88 2.14
CA ASP A 95 2.48 -26.18 2.12
C ASP A 95 2.44 -26.83 3.51
N GLU A 96 1.48 -27.74 3.73
CA GLU A 96 1.30 -28.43 5.02
C GLU A 96 2.49 -29.34 5.41
N ASN A 97 3.44 -29.61 4.48
CA ASN A 97 4.69 -30.29 4.81
C ASN A 97 5.74 -29.33 5.39
N ASP A 98 5.62 -28.02 5.17
CA ASP A 98 6.43 -27.01 5.83
C ASP A 98 5.91 -26.81 7.26
N LYS A 99 6.71 -27.19 8.26
CA LYS A 99 6.34 -27.09 9.68
C LYS A 99 5.89 -25.69 10.09
N GLY A 100 6.48 -24.65 9.49
CA GLY A 100 6.13 -23.27 9.76
C GLY A 100 4.78 -22.88 9.17
N ALA A 101 4.49 -23.32 7.95
CA ALA A 101 3.22 -23.10 7.28
C ALA A 101 2.09 -23.87 7.96
N LYS A 102 2.33 -25.12 8.35
CA LYS A 102 1.39 -25.92 9.17
C LYS A 102 1.06 -25.23 10.49
N ARG A 103 2.08 -24.79 11.25
CA ARG A 103 1.86 -24.05 12.50
C ARG A 103 1.06 -22.76 12.29
N LEU A 104 1.31 -22.04 11.19
CA LEU A 104 0.54 -20.85 10.86
C LEU A 104 -0.91 -21.17 10.50
N SER A 105 -1.14 -22.24 9.73
CA SER A 105 -2.46 -22.77 9.38
C SER A 105 -3.27 -23.10 10.65
N GLU A 106 -2.65 -23.79 11.61
CA GLU A 106 -3.25 -24.10 12.92
C GLU A 106 -3.57 -22.84 13.73
N LEU A 107 -2.65 -21.86 13.78
CA LEU A 107 -2.88 -20.59 14.49
C LEU A 107 -4.02 -19.78 13.90
N VAL A 108 -4.13 -19.76 12.56
CA VAL A 108 -5.21 -19.06 11.85
C VAL A 108 -6.56 -19.73 12.09
N ARG A 109 -6.63 -21.06 12.09
CA ARG A 109 -7.86 -21.81 12.42
C ARG A 109 -8.30 -21.65 13.88
N GLY A 110 -7.37 -21.32 14.77
CA GLY A 110 -7.61 -21.05 16.18
C GLY A 110 -7.74 -19.56 16.53
N TRP A 111 -8.09 -18.71 15.56
CA TRP A 111 -8.11 -17.26 15.76
C TRP A 111 -9.07 -16.83 16.87
N SER A 112 -10.23 -17.46 17.03
CA SER A 112 -11.15 -17.15 18.14
C SER A 112 -10.50 -17.27 19.52
N GLY A 113 -9.67 -18.29 19.74
CA GLY A 113 -8.90 -18.43 20.99
C GLY A 113 -7.81 -17.37 21.13
N MET A 114 -7.20 -16.96 20.00
CA MET A 114 -6.24 -15.85 19.98
C MET A 114 -6.89 -14.51 20.32
N VAL A 115 -8.11 -14.24 19.83
CA VAL A 115 -8.83 -12.99 20.13
C VAL A 115 -8.97 -12.82 21.65
N SER A 116 -9.46 -13.82 22.36
CA SER A 116 -9.60 -13.76 23.83
C SER A 116 -8.26 -13.45 24.52
N PHE A 117 -7.19 -14.11 24.08
CA PHE A 117 -5.84 -13.85 24.61
C PHE A 117 -5.36 -12.42 24.34
N LEU A 118 -5.60 -11.90 23.14
CA LEU A 118 -5.19 -10.54 22.74
C LEU A 118 -6.02 -9.45 23.42
N GLU A 119 -7.30 -9.71 23.69
CA GLU A 119 -8.15 -8.81 24.49
C GLU A 119 -7.65 -8.68 25.93
N GLU A 120 -7.13 -9.77 26.51
CA GLU A 120 -6.48 -9.77 27.84
C GLU A 120 -5.07 -9.15 27.82
N ASN A 121 -4.41 -9.13 26.66
CA ASN A 121 -3.01 -8.70 26.50
C ASN A 121 -2.89 -7.59 25.44
N TYR A 122 -3.54 -6.46 25.68
CA TYR A 122 -3.70 -5.39 24.68
C TYR A 122 -2.40 -4.90 24.01
N SER A 123 -1.25 -4.97 24.70
CA SER A 123 0.06 -4.61 24.12
C SER A 123 0.56 -5.55 23.03
N THR A 124 0.11 -6.81 23.00
CA THR A 124 0.52 -7.80 21.98
C THR A 124 -0.37 -7.77 20.74
N LEU A 125 -1.56 -7.18 20.82
CA LEU A 125 -2.50 -7.07 19.70
C LEU A 125 -1.93 -6.26 18.54
N TYR A 126 -1.16 -5.23 18.88
CA TYR A 126 -0.63 -4.28 17.91
C TYR A 126 0.46 -4.92 17.07
N GLY A 127 0.13 -5.18 15.80
CA GLY A 127 1.02 -5.86 14.86
C GLY A 127 0.71 -7.34 14.64
N GLU A 128 -0.19 -7.96 15.41
CA GLU A 128 -0.52 -9.38 15.17
C GLU A 128 -1.19 -9.59 13.82
N LEU A 129 -2.18 -8.76 13.46
CA LEU A 129 -2.87 -8.86 12.17
C LEU A 129 -1.92 -8.65 10.99
N GLY A 130 -1.09 -7.59 11.06
CA GLY A 130 -0.09 -7.31 10.03
C GLY A 130 0.98 -8.39 9.94
N SER A 131 1.43 -8.94 11.08
CA SER A 131 2.35 -10.08 11.14
C SER A 131 1.74 -11.35 10.56
N LYS A 132 0.46 -11.65 10.82
CA LYS A 132 -0.22 -12.79 10.19
C LYS A 132 -0.31 -12.59 8.68
N LEU A 133 -0.71 -11.41 8.21
CA LEU A 133 -0.77 -11.10 6.78
C LEU A 133 0.59 -11.28 6.12
N LEU A 134 1.65 -10.70 6.70
CA LEU A 134 3.04 -10.88 6.26
C LEU A 134 3.42 -12.36 6.19
N GLN A 135 3.11 -13.12 7.24
CA GLN A 135 3.47 -14.53 7.29
C GLN A 135 2.74 -15.35 6.21
N LEU A 136 1.44 -15.09 6.01
CA LEU A 136 0.60 -15.76 5.02
C LEU A 136 0.95 -15.37 3.57
N ALA A 137 1.45 -14.15 3.35
CA ALA A 137 1.80 -13.63 2.02
C ALA A 137 3.25 -13.96 1.62
N ASN A 138 4.20 -13.89 2.56
CA ASN A 138 5.64 -13.84 2.25
C ASN A 138 6.50 -14.83 3.04
N ALA A 139 6.13 -15.19 4.28
CA ALA A 139 7.00 -16.04 5.10
C ALA A 139 6.81 -17.53 4.82
N ARG A 140 5.60 -17.95 4.43
CA ARG A 140 5.25 -19.36 4.29
C ARG A 140 5.19 -19.81 2.84
N ARG A 141 5.68 -21.03 2.67
CA ARG A 141 5.70 -21.76 1.41
C ARG A 141 4.28 -22.13 1.01
N ARG A 142 3.98 -21.96 -0.28
CA ARG A 142 2.77 -22.40 -0.94
C ARG A 142 3.11 -23.45 -1.99
N VAL A 143 2.24 -24.43 -2.14
CA VAL A 143 2.35 -25.45 -3.18
C VAL A 143 1.84 -24.82 -4.47
N GLY A 144 2.72 -24.68 -5.48
CA GLY A 144 2.31 -24.17 -6.79
C GLY A 144 1.48 -25.21 -7.55
N THR A 145 0.88 -24.79 -8.66
CA THR A 145 0.09 -25.67 -9.52
C THR A 145 1.00 -26.44 -10.51
N GLY A 146 0.96 -27.78 -10.49
CA GLY A 146 1.59 -28.67 -11.50
C GLY A 146 2.61 -29.68 -10.95
N GLU A 147 2.94 -30.72 -11.73
CA GLU A 147 3.81 -31.85 -11.34
C GLU A 147 5.26 -31.46 -10.99
N ASN A 148 5.72 -30.27 -11.41
CA ASN A 148 7.05 -29.73 -11.12
C ASN A 148 7.00 -28.42 -10.32
N ALA A 149 5.89 -28.16 -9.61
CA ALA A 149 5.71 -26.90 -8.90
C ALA A 149 6.79 -26.70 -7.83
N THR A 150 7.60 -25.66 -7.99
CA THR A 150 8.56 -25.25 -6.97
C THR A 150 7.85 -24.47 -5.87
N SER A 151 8.24 -24.73 -4.63
CA SER A 151 7.70 -24.03 -3.48
C SER A 151 8.04 -22.53 -3.55
N THR A 152 7.02 -21.68 -3.44
CA THR A 152 7.16 -20.21 -3.52
C THR A 152 6.26 -19.53 -2.48
N THR A 153 6.26 -18.20 -2.46
CA THR A 153 5.43 -17.37 -1.57
C THR A 153 4.45 -16.57 -2.41
N LEU A 154 3.30 -16.19 -1.86
CA LEU A 154 2.26 -15.46 -2.60
C LEU A 154 2.81 -14.17 -3.25
N LEU A 155 3.60 -13.38 -2.51
CA LEU A 155 4.23 -12.16 -3.03
C LEU A 155 5.16 -12.42 -4.22
N ARG A 156 6.02 -13.45 -4.12
CA ARG A 156 6.94 -13.84 -5.20
C ARG A 156 6.21 -14.31 -6.45
N MET A 157 5.04 -14.96 -6.32
CA MET A 157 4.24 -15.36 -7.47
C MET A 157 3.82 -14.16 -8.32
N ASN A 158 3.43 -13.08 -7.65
CA ASN A 158 3.08 -11.82 -8.32
C ASN A 158 4.25 -10.86 -8.44
N LYS A 159 5.50 -11.36 -8.42
CA LYS A 159 6.73 -10.58 -8.67
C LYS A 159 6.88 -9.36 -7.77
N TRP A 160 6.36 -9.42 -6.54
CA TRP A 160 6.74 -8.49 -5.49
C TRP A 160 8.14 -8.84 -5.00
N ARG A 161 9.01 -7.84 -4.86
CA ARG A 161 10.37 -8.03 -4.34
C ARG A 161 10.27 -8.36 -2.85
N LYS A 162 10.90 -9.46 -2.45
CA LYS A 162 11.09 -9.77 -1.03
C LYS A 162 12.09 -8.80 -0.46
N ASN A 163 11.59 -7.85 0.32
CA ASN A 163 12.42 -6.92 1.07
C ASN A 163 12.27 -7.19 2.57
N LEU A 164 13.36 -7.12 3.31
CA LEU A 164 13.35 -7.23 4.76
C LEU A 164 13.56 -5.82 5.32
N GLY A 165 12.57 -5.27 6.03
CA GLY A 165 12.69 -3.97 6.68
C GLY A 165 12.03 -2.80 5.93
N ILE A 166 12.02 -1.64 6.59
CA ILE A 166 11.77 -0.35 5.93
C ILE A 166 12.96 -0.07 5.03
N ILE A 167 12.72 0.04 3.74
CA ILE A 167 13.77 0.27 2.76
C ILE A 167 13.85 1.77 2.52
N PRO A 168 15.05 2.37 2.58
CA PRO A 168 15.27 3.74 2.12
C PRO A 168 14.69 4.02 0.73
N ASP A 169 14.68 2.99 -0.13
CA ASP A 169 14.11 3.07 -1.48
C ASP A 169 12.57 3.20 -1.48
N ILE A 170 11.86 2.77 -0.44
CA ILE A 170 10.38 2.89 -0.39
C ILE A 170 9.97 4.09 0.45
N ILE A 171 10.62 4.30 1.60
CA ILE A 171 10.46 5.50 2.43
C ILE A 171 11.86 5.98 2.78
N ASN A 172 12.24 7.15 2.26
CA ASN A 172 13.53 7.79 2.56
C ASN A 172 13.64 8.01 4.08
N PRO A 173 14.80 7.74 4.71
CA PRO A 173 15.02 7.98 6.13
C PRO A 173 14.62 9.38 6.60
N TYR A 174 14.81 10.41 5.77
CA TYR A 174 14.38 11.77 6.07
C TYR A 174 12.88 11.86 6.34
N TYR A 175 12.04 11.30 5.45
CA TYR A 175 10.59 11.26 5.67
C TYR A 175 10.22 10.26 6.77
N GLN A 176 10.99 9.18 6.94
CA GLN A 176 10.77 8.24 8.02
C GLN A 176 10.89 8.93 9.38
N ASP A 177 11.78 9.90 9.53
CA ASP A 177 11.92 10.67 10.76
C ASP A 177 10.71 11.60 10.98
N MET A 178 10.13 12.18 9.93
CA MET A 178 8.83 12.87 10.02
C MET A 178 7.68 11.94 10.47
N LEU A 179 7.78 10.64 10.15
CA LEU A 179 6.84 9.62 10.64
C LEU A 179 7.14 9.16 12.07
N LYS A 180 8.40 9.33 12.53
CA LYS A 180 8.87 8.96 13.87
C LYS A 180 8.80 10.10 14.88
N ASP A 181 8.87 11.38 14.50
CA ASP A 181 8.95 12.51 15.44
C ASP A 181 7.67 12.74 16.29
N ASN A 182 6.67 11.88 16.13
CA ASN A 182 5.62 11.62 17.13
C ASN A 182 6.11 10.70 18.29
N ILE A 183 7.40 10.66 18.62
CA ILE A 183 7.93 10.03 19.86
C ILE A 183 7.69 11.00 21.04
N SER A 184 6.42 11.25 21.35
CA SER A 184 6.04 11.33 22.75
C SER A 184 6.05 9.92 23.34
N ALA A 185 5.99 9.76 24.66
CA ALA A 185 6.03 8.46 25.36
C ALA A 185 4.92 7.45 24.96
N THR A 186 4.11 7.76 23.94
CA THR A 186 3.02 6.96 23.38
C THR A 186 3.15 6.89 21.86
N GLN A 187 4.05 6.05 21.34
CA GLN A 187 4.11 5.79 19.90
C GLN A 187 2.71 5.36 19.40
N ARG A 188 2.06 6.17 18.55
CA ARG A 188 0.65 5.97 18.15
C ARG A 188 0.48 5.09 16.92
N PHE A 189 1.53 4.89 16.14
CA PHE A 189 1.56 3.87 15.10
C PHE A 189 3.01 3.45 14.82
N PHE A 190 3.17 2.33 14.13
CA PHE A 190 4.43 1.94 13.53
C PHE A 190 4.16 1.39 12.14
N ILE A 191 5.00 1.79 11.18
CA ILE A 191 5.09 1.07 9.92
C ILE A 191 5.68 -0.28 10.27
N GLU A 192 4.88 -1.34 10.14
CA GLU A 192 5.41 -2.67 10.25
C GLU A 192 6.46 -2.83 9.16
N ALA A 193 7.58 -3.48 9.46
CA ALA A 193 8.80 -3.50 8.66
C ALA A 193 8.68 -4.27 7.31
N SER A 194 7.58 -4.03 6.60
CA SER A 194 7.02 -4.77 5.48
C SER A 194 6.56 -3.79 4.42
N CYS A 195 7.54 -3.23 3.72
CA CYS A 195 7.35 -2.43 2.52
C CYS A 195 7.80 -3.26 1.31
N TYR A 196 6.99 -3.31 0.26
CA TYR A 196 7.23 -4.09 -0.94
C TYR A 196 7.28 -3.18 -2.15
N SER A 197 8.23 -3.44 -3.04
CA SER A 197 8.31 -2.83 -4.36
C SER A 197 8.16 -3.91 -5.42
N ALA A 198 7.84 -3.54 -6.65
CA ALA A 198 7.95 -4.46 -7.77
C ALA A 198 9.37 -5.05 -7.89
N TYR A 199 9.46 -6.26 -8.46
CA TYR A 199 10.73 -6.92 -8.76
C TYR A 199 11.54 -6.15 -9.82
N ARG A 200 10.86 -5.67 -10.88
CA ARG A 200 11.42 -4.75 -11.88
C ARG A 200 10.86 -3.36 -11.61
N ARG A 201 11.45 -2.71 -10.63
CA ARG A 201 10.93 -1.45 -10.12
C ARG A 201 10.98 -0.33 -11.16
N GLU A 202 12.01 -0.32 -11.99
CA GLU A 202 12.17 0.60 -13.12
C GLU A 202 11.03 0.55 -14.15
N ASP A 203 10.27 -0.55 -14.19
CA ASP A 203 9.11 -0.72 -15.07
C ASP A 203 7.78 -0.45 -14.32
N GLU A 204 7.80 -0.57 -12.99
CA GLU A 204 6.63 -0.65 -12.11
C GLU A 204 6.90 0.10 -10.79
N PRO A 205 6.53 1.40 -10.67
CA PRO A 205 6.83 2.25 -9.51
C PRO A 205 5.94 1.95 -8.29
N HIS A 206 5.10 0.93 -8.38
CA HIS A 206 4.14 0.57 -7.35
C HIS A 206 4.83 0.09 -6.09
N VAL A 207 4.31 0.56 -4.95
CA VAL A 207 4.72 0.09 -3.64
C VAL A 207 3.52 -0.38 -2.83
N SER A 208 3.76 -1.37 -1.97
CA SER A 208 2.78 -1.88 -1.02
C SER A 208 3.34 -1.83 0.39
N ILE A 209 2.55 -1.36 1.35
CA ILE A 209 2.98 -1.11 2.73
C ILE A 209 1.95 -1.68 3.69
N ILE A 210 2.40 -2.32 4.76
CA ILE A 210 1.57 -2.72 5.91
C ILE A 210 1.83 -1.74 7.05
N LEU A 211 0.78 -1.11 7.54
CA LEU A 211 0.80 -0.13 8.62
C LEU A 211 0.01 -0.65 9.82
N SER A 212 0.61 -0.61 11.00
CA SER A 212 -0.02 -1.04 12.25
C SER A 212 -0.16 0.15 13.19
N CYS A 213 -1.39 0.47 13.55
CA CYS A 213 -1.75 1.65 14.32
C CYS A 213 -2.17 1.28 15.75
N PHE A 214 -1.69 2.05 16.72
CA PHE A 214 -1.98 1.91 18.16
C PHE A 214 -3.19 2.76 18.59
N TYR A 215 -4.24 2.79 17.77
CA TYR A 215 -5.48 3.52 18.05
C TYR A 215 -6.69 2.81 17.45
N GLN A 216 -7.89 3.17 17.94
CA GLN A 216 -9.14 2.59 17.50
C GLN A 216 -9.51 3.09 16.10
N GLY A 217 -9.86 2.16 15.20
CA GLY A 217 -10.28 2.47 13.83
C GLY A 217 -11.51 3.38 13.76
N LYS A 218 -11.46 4.37 12.87
CA LYS A 218 -12.60 5.20 12.45
C LYS A 218 -12.66 5.26 10.92
N GLU A 219 -13.84 5.60 10.40
CA GLU A 219 -14.04 5.71 8.96
C GLU A 219 -13.27 6.88 8.33
N ASP A 220 -13.02 7.96 9.07
CA ASP A 220 -12.13 9.04 8.64
C ASP A 220 -10.73 8.50 8.33
N ILE A 221 -10.01 9.18 7.43
CA ILE A 221 -8.63 8.81 7.12
C ILE A 221 -7.71 9.23 8.26
N SER A 222 -6.76 8.40 8.66
CA SER A 222 -5.84 8.74 9.75
C SER A 222 -4.65 9.54 9.24
N HIS A 223 -4.08 10.33 10.15
CA HIS A 223 -2.84 11.06 9.93
C HIS A 223 -1.69 10.12 9.52
N ALA A 224 -1.57 8.96 10.18
CA ALA A 224 -0.55 7.97 9.90
C ALA A 224 -0.64 7.41 8.48
N GLU A 225 -1.86 7.10 8.01
CA GLU A 225 -2.07 6.57 6.66
C GLU A 225 -1.71 7.60 5.60
N VAL A 226 -2.18 8.84 5.74
CA VAL A 226 -1.87 9.92 4.78
C VAL A 226 -0.38 10.21 4.76
N SER A 227 0.24 10.36 5.93
CA SER A 227 1.68 10.65 6.03
C SER A 227 2.51 9.52 5.41
N THR A 228 2.16 8.25 5.67
CA THR A 228 2.86 7.10 5.10
C THR A 228 2.73 7.06 3.57
N ILE A 229 1.53 7.31 3.05
CA ILE A 229 1.28 7.38 1.60
C ILE A 229 2.14 8.48 0.96
N LEU A 230 2.06 9.71 1.48
CA LEU A 230 2.79 10.85 0.94
C LEU A 230 4.30 10.64 1.01
N ALA A 231 4.83 10.19 2.15
CA ALA A 231 6.26 9.88 2.32
C ALA A 231 6.74 8.84 1.30
N ALA A 232 5.95 7.79 1.06
CA ALA A 232 6.28 6.78 0.06
C ALA A 232 6.24 7.36 -1.36
N MET A 233 5.20 8.11 -1.72
CA MET A 233 5.07 8.72 -3.05
C MET A 233 6.19 9.70 -3.37
N VAL A 234 6.55 10.58 -2.42
CA VAL A 234 7.68 11.51 -2.55
C VAL A 234 8.97 10.73 -2.74
N THR A 235 9.25 9.72 -1.90
CA THR A 235 10.43 8.86 -2.05
C THR A 235 10.48 8.20 -3.42
N GLN A 236 9.36 7.71 -3.94
CA GLN A 236 9.32 7.10 -5.28
C GLN A 236 9.60 8.13 -6.38
N LEU A 237 9.06 9.35 -6.26
CA LEU A 237 9.30 10.43 -7.21
C LEU A 237 10.71 11.01 -7.10
N GLU A 238 11.41 10.87 -5.99
CA GLU A 238 12.83 11.26 -5.92
C GLU A 238 13.76 10.20 -6.51
N HIS A 239 13.26 8.99 -6.74
CA HIS A 239 14.10 7.86 -7.10
C HIS A 239 14.51 7.90 -8.58
N ASP A 240 15.81 8.03 -8.87
CA ASP A 240 16.38 8.14 -10.23
C ASP A 240 15.93 7.04 -11.21
N LYS A 241 15.80 5.79 -10.72
CA LYS A 241 15.32 4.68 -11.58
C LYS A 241 13.85 4.78 -12.00
N LEU A 242 13.10 5.75 -11.47
CA LEU A 242 11.68 5.98 -11.74
C LEU A 242 11.43 7.28 -12.51
N GLU A 243 12.45 7.86 -13.15
CA GLU A 243 12.36 9.11 -13.92
C GLU A 243 11.32 9.07 -15.05
N SER A 244 11.04 7.89 -15.62
CA SER A 244 10.03 7.69 -16.67
C SER A 244 8.60 7.68 -16.14
N HIS A 245 8.40 7.60 -14.83
CA HIS A 245 7.08 7.54 -14.21
C HIS A 245 6.71 8.88 -13.59
N SER A 246 5.50 9.33 -13.89
CA SER A 246 4.89 10.53 -13.29
C SER A 246 3.94 10.18 -12.13
N ILE A 247 3.50 8.92 -12.05
CA ILE A 247 2.61 8.44 -11.00
C ILE A 247 3.30 7.30 -10.25
N THR A 248 3.29 7.37 -8.92
CA THR A 248 3.92 6.40 -8.02
C THR A 248 2.87 5.80 -7.08
N PRO A 249 2.10 4.79 -7.53
CA PRO A 249 0.95 4.30 -6.78
C PRO A 249 1.36 3.61 -5.48
N VAL A 250 0.57 3.84 -4.43
CA VAL A 250 0.76 3.22 -3.11
C VAL A 250 -0.46 2.38 -2.74
N LEU A 251 -0.22 1.11 -2.40
CA LEU A 251 -1.18 0.26 -1.72
C LEU A 251 -0.83 0.22 -0.24
N LEU A 252 -1.70 0.71 0.62
CA LEU A 252 -1.53 0.68 2.06
C LEU A 252 -2.57 -0.26 2.68
N ILE A 253 -2.10 -1.25 3.44
CA ILE A 253 -2.96 -2.05 4.31
C ILE A 253 -2.76 -1.57 5.73
N SER A 254 -3.82 -1.02 6.31
CA SER A 254 -3.80 -0.34 7.60
C SER A 254 -4.57 -1.15 8.62
N PHE A 255 -3.93 -1.51 9.73
CA PHE A 255 -4.52 -2.22 10.85
C PHE A 255 -4.62 -1.30 12.07
N MET A 256 -5.76 -1.34 12.75
CA MET A 256 -6.11 -0.53 13.92
C MET A 256 -6.87 -1.42 14.89
N ASN A 257 -6.22 -1.92 15.95
CA ASN A 257 -6.84 -2.88 16.89
C ASN A 257 -7.32 -4.15 16.11
N PHE A 258 -8.52 -4.68 16.40
CA PHE A 258 -9.17 -5.76 15.64
C PHE A 258 -9.84 -5.31 14.33
N GLN A 259 -9.42 -4.18 13.77
CA GLN A 259 -9.94 -3.67 12.50
C GLN A 259 -8.82 -3.44 11.51
N GLY A 260 -9.15 -3.45 10.23
CA GLY A 260 -8.23 -3.04 9.19
C GLY A 260 -8.96 -2.54 7.96
N ARG A 261 -8.23 -1.87 7.07
CA ARG A 261 -8.74 -1.45 5.76
C ARG A 261 -7.63 -1.42 4.72
N ILE A 262 -8.05 -1.41 3.46
CA ILE A 262 -7.20 -1.30 2.30
C ILE A 262 -7.33 0.12 1.75
N LEU A 263 -6.19 0.73 1.40
CA LEU A 263 -6.15 2.02 0.73
C LEU A 263 -5.29 1.90 -0.54
N GLN A 264 -5.77 2.49 -1.64
CA GLN A 264 -4.98 2.73 -2.85
C GLN A 264 -4.87 4.24 -3.03
N ALA A 265 -3.67 4.73 -3.31
CA ALA A 265 -3.42 6.14 -3.52
C ALA A 265 -2.59 6.41 -4.79
N TYR A 266 -2.89 7.53 -5.44
CA TYR A 266 -2.20 8.02 -6.62
C TYR A 266 -2.42 9.53 -6.81
N ALA A 267 -1.46 10.19 -7.45
CA ALA A 267 -1.54 11.62 -7.76
C ALA A 267 -2.26 11.86 -9.08
N THR A 268 -3.01 12.96 -9.13
CA THR A 268 -3.65 13.49 -10.33
C THR A 268 -3.33 14.98 -10.46
N ASN A 269 -3.70 15.60 -11.58
CA ASN A 269 -3.53 17.05 -11.75
C ASN A 269 -4.32 17.87 -10.72
N ASP A 270 -5.38 17.30 -10.14
CA ASP A 270 -6.26 18.00 -9.19
C ASP A 270 -5.83 17.81 -7.72
N GLY A 271 -4.96 16.85 -7.44
CA GLY A 271 -4.60 16.47 -6.07
C GLY A 271 -4.30 14.99 -5.90
N LEU A 272 -4.13 14.61 -4.63
CA LEU A 272 -3.95 13.23 -4.20
C LEU A 272 -5.32 12.54 -4.11
N VAL A 273 -5.49 11.42 -4.78
CA VAL A 273 -6.65 10.54 -4.60
C VAL A 273 -6.27 9.41 -3.65
N ILE A 274 -7.11 9.17 -2.64
CA ILE A 274 -7.02 8.02 -1.74
C ILE A 274 -8.36 7.30 -1.74
N GLN A 275 -8.39 6.13 -2.36
CA GLN A 275 -9.53 5.23 -2.31
C GLN A 275 -9.35 4.31 -1.10
N LYS A 276 -10.35 4.23 -0.20
CA LYS A 276 -10.30 3.39 1.01
C LYS A 276 -11.47 2.41 1.07
N SER A 277 -11.21 1.19 1.51
CA SER A 277 -12.29 0.27 1.90
C SER A 277 -12.94 0.74 3.21
N LYS A 278 -14.12 0.19 3.51
CA LYS A 278 -14.65 0.21 4.89
C LYS A 278 -13.72 -0.54 5.84
N LEU A 279 -13.86 -0.28 7.14
CA LEU A 279 -13.17 -1.06 8.16
C LEU A 279 -13.71 -2.50 8.21
N CYS A 280 -12.83 -3.46 7.93
CA CYS A 280 -13.06 -4.88 8.11
C CYS A 280 -12.78 -5.27 9.57
N SER A 281 -13.61 -6.13 10.15
CA SER A 281 -13.43 -6.66 11.50
C SER A 281 -12.63 -7.97 11.49
N PHE A 282 -11.96 -8.26 12.60
CA PHE A 282 -11.22 -9.49 12.86
C PHE A 282 -11.55 -10.04 14.26
N ARG A 283 -12.76 -9.80 14.78
CA ARG A 283 -13.14 -10.20 16.15
C ARG A 283 -13.63 -11.64 16.26
N THR A 284 -14.19 -12.17 15.18
CA THR A 284 -14.60 -13.58 15.12
C THR A 284 -13.73 -14.37 14.16
N GLN A 285 -13.80 -15.70 14.24
CA GLN A 285 -13.12 -16.59 13.29
C GLN A 285 -13.61 -16.33 11.85
N GLU A 286 -14.92 -16.19 11.66
CA GLU A 286 -15.53 -15.94 10.35
C GLU A 286 -15.10 -14.59 9.76
N GLU A 287 -15.13 -13.53 10.59
CA GLU A 287 -14.66 -12.20 10.20
C GLU A 287 -13.18 -12.21 9.82
N PHE A 288 -12.36 -12.92 10.59
CA PHE A 288 -10.93 -13.08 10.30
C PHE A 288 -10.71 -13.80 8.96
N GLU A 289 -11.36 -14.93 8.73
CA GLU A 289 -11.19 -15.71 7.49
C GLU A 289 -11.61 -14.89 6.26
N LYS A 290 -12.77 -14.24 6.33
CA LYS A 290 -13.28 -13.37 5.25
C LYS A 290 -12.31 -12.21 4.98
N SER A 291 -11.94 -11.46 6.03
CA SER A 291 -11.13 -10.25 5.90
C SER A 291 -9.68 -10.57 5.55
N MET A 292 -9.07 -11.59 6.15
CA MET A 292 -7.69 -11.98 5.86
C MET A 292 -7.55 -12.54 4.43
N SER A 293 -8.54 -13.28 3.93
CA SER A 293 -8.58 -13.71 2.53
C SER A 293 -8.59 -12.52 1.57
N LEU A 294 -9.43 -11.50 1.85
CA LEU A 294 -9.44 -10.25 1.09
C LEU A 294 -8.07 -9.58 1.12
N PHE A 295 -7.48 -9.39 2.29
CA PHE A 295 -6.23 -8.63 2.45
C PHE A 295 -5.05 -9.35 1.79
N LEU A 296 -5.04 -10.68 1.80
CA LEU A 296 -4.07 -11.50 1.07
C LEU A 296 -4.15 -11.28 -0.44
N ARG A 297 -5.36 -11.21 -1.00
CA ARG A 297 -5.56 -10.95 -2.42
C ARG A 297 -5.03 -9.58 -2.82
N TRP A 298 -5.19 -8.58 -1.95
CA TRP A 298 -4.71 -7.21 -2.20
C TRP A 298 -3.21 -7.04 -2.03
N ILE A 299 -2.61 -7.53 -0.93
CA ILE A 299 -1.15 -7.39 -0.73
C ILE A 299 -0.36 -8.11 -1.84
N ALA A 300 -0.94 -9.17 -2.40
CA ALA A 300 -0.39 -9.89 -3.53
C ALA A 300 -0.96 -9.43 -4.87
N SER A 301 -1.54 -8.23 -4.97
CA SER A 301 -2.13 -7.71 -6.19
C SER A 301 -1.17 -7.70 -7.39
N GLU A 302 -1.75 -7.78 -8.59
CA GLU A 302 -1.08 -7.37 -9.80
C GLU A 302 -0.95 -5.84 -9.82
N ARG A 303 0.17 -5.36 -10.34
CA ARG A 303 0.41 -3.93 -10.56
C ARG A 303 -0.09 -3.58 -11.95
N VAL A 304 -1.04 -2.68 -12.00
CA VAL A 304 -1.76 -2.28 -13.22
C VAL A 304 -1.81 -0.75 -13.30
N GLY A 305 -2.48 -0.22 -14.33
CA GLY A 305 -2.60 1.22 -14.54
C GLY A 305 -1.40 1.83 -15.27
N ASP A 306 -1.63 2.95 -15.94
CA ASP A 306 -0.61 3.70 -16.66
C ASP A 306 0.08 4.68 -15.71
N THR A 307 1.34 4.40 -15.36
CA THR A 307 2.17 5.23 -14.49
C THR A 307 3.08 6.21 -15.24
N TYR A 308 3.11 6.11 -16.58
CA TYR A 308 3.83 7.02 -17.47
C TYR A 308 2.98 8.23 -17.84
N LYS A 309 1.65 8.15 -17.63
CA LYS A 309 0.73 9.26 -17.82
C LYS A 309 1.23 10.50 -17.07
N GLN A 310 1.46 11.57 -17.83
CA GLN A 310 1.93 12.84 -17.30
C GLN A 310 0.95 13.39 -16.27
N VAL A 311 1.47 13.69 -15.09
CA VAL A 311 0.76 14.37 -14.02
C VAL A 311 1.55 15.61 -13.64
N ARG A 312 0.83 16.71 -13.52
CA ARG A 312 1.35 17.97 -13.01
C ARG A 312 0.41 18.44 -11.92
N LEU A 313 0.75 18.08 -10.70
CA LEU A 313 0.12 18.65 -9.52
C LEU A 313 0.83 19.99 -9.22
N ASP A 314 0.12 21.10 -9.39
CA ASP A 314 0.65 22.42 -9.03
C ASP A 314 0.57 22.62 -7.51
N PRO A 315 1.54 23.32 -6.90
CA PRO A 315 1.51 23.74 -5.50
C PRO A 315 0.20 24.43 -5.13
N PHE A 316 -0.19 24.35 -3.86
CA PHE A 316 -1.39 25.02 -3.32
C PHE A 316 -1.05 26.08 -2.30
#